data_AF-A0A660NC93-F1
#
_entry.id   AF-A0A660NC93-F1
#
_cell.length_a   1.000
_cell.length_b   1.000
_cell.length_c   1.000
_cell.angle_alpha   90.00
_cell.angle_beta   90.00
_cell.angle_gamma   90.00
#
_symmetry.space_group_name_H-M   'P 1'
#
loop_
_entity.id
_entity.type
_entity.pdbx_description
1 polymer ?
#
loop_
_entity_poly.entity_id
_entity_poly.type
_entity_poly.pdbx_seq_one_letter_code
_entity_poly.pdbx_strand_id
1 'polypeptide(L)'
;MTISEVIVKMIDFSEGNEHDIAHFLRVWGYAKIIGECSGLDEKEERIVELSAIVHDIACPKLRPIYGCAPGDKQEEMGKEMVNEFFA
;
A
#
# COMPACT_ATOMS: atom_id res chain seq x y z
N MET A 1 2.20 -12.87 -7.36
CA MET A 1 2.35 -12.79 -5.90
C MET A 1 0.98 -12.96 -5.23
N THR A 2 0.94 -13.72 -4.14
CA THR A 2 -0.19 -13.81 -3.21
C THR A 2 -0.29 -12.52 -2.37
N ILE A 3 -1.42 -12.29 -1.70
CA ILE A 3 -1.58 -11.15 -0.78
C ILE A 3 -0.50 -11.18 0.32
N SER A 4 -0.26 -12.35 0.92
CA SER A 4 0.76 -12.52 1.95
C SER A 4 2.17 -12.19 1.47
N GLU A 5 2.54 -12.61 0.25
CA GLU A 5 3.85 -12.25 -0.34
C GLU A 5 4.00 -10.75 -0.55
N VAL A 6 2.92 -10.05 -0.94
CA VAL A 6 2.92 -8.61 -1.13
C VAL A 6 3.01 -7.87 0.21
N ILE A 7 2.31 -8.34 1.24
CA ILE A 7 2.42 -7.81 2.60
C ILE A 7 3.85 -7.92 3.10
N VAL A 8 4.48 -9.11 3.01
CA VAL A 8 5.87 -9.30 3.45
C VAL A 8 6.82 -8.38 2.68
N LYS A 9 6.67 -8.29 1.35
CA LYS A 9 7.48 -7.37 0.53
C LYS A 9 7.29 -5.91 0.94
N MET A 10 6.08 -5.48 1.32
CA MET A 10 5.81 -4.11 1.77
C MET A 10 6.34 -3.86 3.20
N ILE A 11 6.35 -4.86 4.08
CA ILE A 11 7.03 -4.79 5.38
C ILE A 11 8.52 -4.55 5.17
N ASP A 12 9.16 -5.33 4.30
CA ASP A 12 10.59 -5.19 3.98
C ASP A 12 10.87 -3.82 3.35
N PHE A 13 10.01 -3.37 2.43
CA PHE A 13 10.11 -2.04 1.80
C PHE A 13 9.98 -0.88 2.81
N SER A 14 9.31 -1.11 3.94
CA SER A 14 9.14 -0.11 4.98
C SER A 14 10.39 0.09 5.86
N GLU A 15 11.45 -0.70 5.66
CA GLU A 15 12.76 -0.56 6.31
C GLU A 15 12.69 -0.42 7.85
N GLY A 16 11.76 -1.14 8.48
CA GLY A 16 11.55 -1.12 9.94
C GLY A 16 10.74 0.07 10.46
N ASN A 17 10.12 0.87 9.59
CA ASN A 17 9.19 1.92 10.01
C ASN A 17 7.87 1.31 10.53
N GLU A 18 7.81 1.08 11.84
CA GLU A 18 6.66 0.49 12.53
C GLU A 18 5.36 1.26 12.32
N HIS A 19 5.43 2.58 12.19
CA HIS A 19 4.24 3.41 11.95
C HIS A 19 3.62 3.13 10.58
N ASP A 20 4.44 3.10 9.53
CA ASP A 20 3.94 2.82 8.17
C ASP A 20 3.44 1.37 8.06
N ILE A 21 4.18 0.42 8.67
CA ILE A 21 3.79 -1.00 8.69
C ILE A 21 2.42 -1.17 9.36
N ALA A 22 2.26 -0.61 10.56
CA ALA A 22 0.98 -0.68 11.28
C ALA A 22 -0.14 0.01 10.51
N HIS A 23 0.15 1.14 9.85
CA HIS A 23 -0.83 1.88 9.06
C HIS A 23 -1.34 1.09 7.88
N PHE A 24 -0.47 0.59 6.99
CA PHE A 24 -0.94 -0.12 5.80
C PHE A 24 -1.61 -1.46 6.15
N LEU A 25 -1.13 -2.17 7.19
CA LEU A 25 -1.76 -3.42 7.64
C LEU A 25 -3.19 -3.18 8.15
N ARG A 26 -3.41 -2.07 8.87
CA ARG A 26 -4.75 -1.68 9.33
C ARG A 26 -5.66 -1.31 8.15
N VAL A 27 -5.16 -0.53 7.19
CA VAL A 27 -5.91 -0.14 5.99
C VAL A 27 -6.27 -1.37 5.16
N TRP A 28 -5.31 -2.28 4.92
CA TRP A 28 -5.56 -3.56 4.26
C TRP A 28 -6.62 -4.40 4.99
N GLY A 29 -6.52 -4.53 6.32
CA GLY A 29 -7.50 -5.28 7.10
C GLY A 29 -8.92 -4.72 6.97
N TYR A 30 -9.07 -3.39 6.99
CA TYR A 30 -10.37 -2.75 6.73
C TYR A 30 -10.84 -2.96 5.30
N ALA A 31 -9.95 -2.81 4.32
CA ALA A 31 -10.27 -2.97 2.91
C ALA A 31 -10.76 -4.39 2.60
N LYS A 32 -10.12 -5.42 3.17
CA LYS A 32 -10.54 -6.81 3.05
C LYS A 32 -11.96 -7.03 3.57
N ILE A 33 -12.23 -6.64 4.83
CA ILE A 33 -13.55 -6.85 5.45
C ILE A 33 -14.64 -6.10 4.69
N ILE A 34 -14.38 -4.87 4.25
CA ILE A 34 -15.35 -4.10 3.46
C ILE A 34 -15.59 -4.78 2.10
N GLY A 35 -14.54 -5.25 1.43
CA GLY A 35 -14.66 -5.95 0.14
C GLY A 35 -15.51 -7.21 0.24
N GLU A 36 -15.24 -8.06 1.23
CA GLU A 36 -16.01 -9.27 1.53
C GLU A 36 -17.49 -8.95 1.80
N CYS A 37 -17.77 -7.89 2.57
CA CYS A 37 -19.13 -7.47 2.90
C CYS A 37 -19.87 -6.79 1.75
N SER A 38 -19.14 -6.26 0.76
CA SER A 38 -19.69 -5.54 -0.39
C SER A 38 -20.05 -6.46 -1.55
N GLY A 39 -19.71 -7.75 -1.47
CA GLY A 39 -19.98 -8.74 -2.52
C GLY A 39 -19.14 -8.53 -3.78
N LEU A 40 -17.92 -8.01 -3.63
CA LEU A 40 -16.95 -7.91 -4.71
C LEU A 40 -16.61 -9.30 -5.25
N ASP A 41 -16.31 -9.38 -6.55
CA ASP A 41 -15.74 -10.61 -7.10
C ASP A 41 -14.28 -10.80 -6.67
N GLU A 42 -13.73 -12.01 -6.85
CA GLU A 42 -12.37 -12.35 -6.42
C GLU A 42 -11.31 -11.40 -7.03
N LYS A 43 -11.52 -10.93 -8.25
CA LYS A 43 -10.58 -10.03 -8.93
C LYS A 43 -10.67 -8.64 -8.33
N GLU A 44 -11.87 -8.15 -8.06
CA GLU A 44 -12.13 -6.85 -7.43
C GLU A 44 -11.58 -6.81 -5.99
N GLU A 45 -11.87 -7.84 -5.18
CA GLU A 45 -11.34 -7.97 -3.81
C GLU A 45 -9.81 -7.94 -3.84
N ARG A 46 -9.20 -8.71 -4.75
CA ARG A 46 -7.74 -8.74 -4.90
C ARG A 46 -7.16 -7.38 -5.31
N ILE A 47 -7.83 -6.62 -6.18
CA ILE A 47 -7.39 -5.27 -6.56
C ILE A 47 -7.46 -4.33 -5.36
N VAL A 48 -8.55 -4.38 -4.59
CA VAL A 48 -8.75 -3.55 -3.39
C VAL A 48 -7.68 -3.85 -2.34
N GLU A 49 -7.43 -5.13 -2.05
CA GLU A 49 -6.42 -5.54 -1.08
C GLU A 49 -5.02 -5.11 -1.49
N LEU A 50 -4.62 -5.34 -2.75
CA LEU A 50 -3.30 -4.91 -3.24
C LEU A 50 -3.15 -3.40 -3.20
N SER A 51 -4.17 -2.66 -3.63
CA SER A 51 -4.15 -1.19 -3.61
C SER A 51 -4.00 -0.66 -2.19
N ALA A 52 -4.70 -1.25 -1.23
CA ALA A 52 -4.60 -0.89 0.18
C ALA A 52 -3.20 -1.12 0.76
N ILE A 53 -2.51 -2.19 0.35
CA ILE A 53 -1.15 -2.48 0.82
C ILE A 53 -0.14 -1.42 0.31
N VAL A 54 -0.27 -0.98 -0.95
CA VAL A 54 0.74 -0.10 -1.59
C VAL A 54 0.35 1.38 -1.67
N HIS A 55 -0.82 1.79 -1.15
CA HIS A 55 -1.38 3.13 -1.37
C HIS A 55 -0.41 4.27 -1.01
N ASP A 56 0.34 4.11 0.09
CA ASP A 56 1.27 5.11 0.63
C ASP A 56 2.75 4.79 0.31
N ILE A 57 3.04 3.98 -0.72
CA ILE A 57 4.42 3.53 -1.04
C ILE A 57 5.42 4.68 -1.25
N ALA A 58 4.94 5.87 -1.66
CA ALA A 58 5.78 7.05 -1.88
C ALA A 58 6.08 7.85 -0.59
N CYS A 59 5.27 7.69 0.47
CA CYS A 59 5.38 8.47 1.71
C CYS A 59 6.78 8.44 2.35
N PRO A 60 7.48 7.29 2.44
CA PRO A 60 8.84 7.24 2.98
C PRO A 60 9.85 8.10 2.21
N LYS A 61 9.75 8.17 0.88
CA LYS A 61 10.66 8.99 0.06
C LYS A 61 10.33 10.48 0.11
N LEU A 62 9.06 10.83 0.31
CA LEU A 62 8.61 12.23 0.32
C LEU A 62 8.90 12.95 1.64
N ARG A 63 8.76 12.27 2.79
CA ARG A 63 8.96 12.89 4.12
C ARG A 63 10.34 13.54 4.30
N PRO A 64 11.47 12.93 3.87
CA PRO A 64 12.78 13.58 3.94
C PRO A 64 12.93 14.81 3.04
N ILE A 65 12.19 14.87 1.92
CA ILE A 65 12.28 15.96 0.93
C ILE A 65 11.42 17.16 1.34
N TYR A 66 10.18 16.88 1.75
CA TYR A 66 9.16 17.91 1.97
C TYR A 66 8.82 18.13 3.45
N GLY A 67 9.36 17.32 4.37
CA GLY A 67 8.94 17.29 5.78
C GLY A 67 7.56 16.65 6.01
N CYS A 68 6.87 16.27 4.94
CA CYS A 68 5.57 15.61 4.93
C CYS A 68 5.43 14.76 3.65
N ALA A 69 4.27 14.14 3.42
CA ALA A 69 3.94 13.44 2.18
C ALA A 69 2.70 14.07 1.53
N PRO A 70 2.86 15.16 0.74
CA PRO A 70 1.75 15.80 0.04
C PRO A 70 1.06 14.84 -0.94
N GLY A 71 -0.27 14.86 -1.01
CA GLY A 71 -1.04 13.93 -1.87
C GLY A 71 -0.70 14.05 -3.36
N ASP A 72 -0.53 15.27 -3.87
CA ASP A 72 -0.12 15.53 -5.26
C ASP A 72 1.25 14.89 -5.58
N LYS A 73 2.17 14.92 -4.61
CA LYS A 73 3.50 14.31 -4.75
C LYS A 73 3.46 12.79 -4.63
N GLN A 74 2.57 12.26 -3.80
CA GLN A 74 2.33 10.82 -3.71
C GLN A 74 1.78 10.26 -5.04
N GLU A 75 0.84 10.96 -5.67
CA GLU A 75 0.28 10.56 -6.97
C GLU A 75 1.33 10.60 -8.10
N GLU A 76 2.17 11.64 -8.11
CA GLU A 76 3.26 11.81 -9.09
C GLU A 76 4.28 10.66 -9.02
N MET A 77 4.76 10.32 -7.82
CA MET A 77 5.81 9.32 -7.64
C MET A 77 5.29 7.89 -7.47
N GLY A 78 4.11 7.73 -6.87
CA GLY A 78 3.57 6.45 -6.45
C GLY A 78 3.36 5.48 -7.61
N LYS A 79 2.93 5.99 -8.78
CA LYS A 79 2.67 5.15 -9.95
C LYS A 79 3.90 4.37 -10.42
N GLU A 80 5.05 5.03 -10.54
CA GLU A 80 6.29 4.38 -10.97
C GLU A 80 6.80 3.41 -9.90
N MET A 81 6.72 3.81 -8.62
CA MET A 81 7.11 2.95 -7.51
C MET A 81 6.26 1.69 -7.40
N VAL A 82 4.95 1.77 -7.64
CA VAL A 82 4.06 0.60 -7.69
C VAL A 82 4.44 -0.32 -8.84
N ASN A 83 4.75 0.23 -10.02
CA ASN A 83 5.19 -0.59 -11.16
C ASN A 83 6.49 -1.34 -10.84
N GLU A 84 7.48 -0.66 -10.27
CA GLU A 84 8.74 -1.29 -9.83
C GLU A 84 8.51 -2.32 -8.72
N PHE A 85 7.57 -2.05 -7.81
CA PHE A 85 7.25 -2.96 -6.71
C PHE A 85 6.60 -4.26 -7.22
N PHE A 86 5.85 -4.24 -8.32
CA PHE A 86 5.21 -5.44 -8.88
C PHE A 86 5.92 -6.06 -10.08
N ALA A 87 7.01 -5.45 -10.56
CA ALA A 87 7.93 -6.02 -11.55
C ALA A 87 8.66 -7.26 -10.98
#